data_AF-A0A8J3S2J4-F1
#
_entry.id   AF-A0A8J3S2J4-F1
#
_cell.length_a   1.000
_cell.length_b   1.000
_cell.length_c   1.000
_cell.angle_alpha   90.00
_cell.angle_beta   90.00
_cell.angle_gamma   90.00
#
_symmetry.space_group_name_H-M   'P 1'
#
loop_
_entity.id
_entity.type
_entity.pdbx_description
1 polymer ?
#
loop_
_entity_poly.entity_id
_entity_poly.type
_entity_poly.pdbx_seq_one_letter_code
_entity_poly.pdbx_strand_id
1 'polypeptide(L)'
;MEQQNERAGNLRRRAASVSLWLSAVFLAVGLPLLLAWLAISLEPSQWHWNDWINQFTQISTGVIFFGLAWFLGRKSEQRSEAMANAELITSMGALSTSSARAYAGSDAQALRIAADARAALQHYPRAQYTEQSRLIAKVVDSYSDLIFGTFSRADGLPRSIWDGLIGGAYDVIADAELLAGSLRRDLQKRQLIDMVEHIKFAIEIGQEVRKFDEVLAPDQSYRPRALEGVWEGRHVKDSESLSRISRLELLYRRELTVVHNWSILKKRAGKLKCSAVLHDVTDTGDWFSPWFVRRPGNGLLEPVNVVGDLLGNEIARFDQICDAPEIPVYPSPLRHSEIPSGMRETTIASHCKILEDTATRTICVLTYEVKCADRVSRRIVLDGNHRLAAARRLAAASPETSRQPMRVLEFLIEEHERIEEKMPPPDKFKGWAWNGFTPDVHVLRTICTTPPSNHRPPSYSPE
;
A
#
# COMPACT_ATOMS: atom_id res chain seq x y z
N MET A 1 3.94 28.88 -2.96
CA MET A 1 3.07 28.60 -4.14
C MET A 1 1.62 28.31 -3.74
N GLU A 2 1.33 27.59 -2.66
CA GLU A 2 -0.06 27.34 -2.19
C GLU A 2 -0.85 28.61 -1.85
N GLN A 3 -0.26 29.57 -1.11
CA GLN A 3 -0.93 30.85 -0.82
C GLN A 3 -1.23 31.71 -2.07
N GLN A 4 -0.43 31.57 -3.14
CA GLN A 4 -0.69 32.28 -4.40
C GLN A 4 -1.80 31.58 -5.22
N ASN A 5 -1.87 30.25 -5.18
CA ASN A 5 -2.96 29.50 -5.81
C ASN A 5 -4.30 29.69 -5.10
N GLU A 6 -4.33 29.80 -3.76
CA GLU A 6 -5.55 30.12 -3.01
C GLU A 6 -6.04 31.55 -3.29
N ARG A 7 -5.13 32.53 -3.39
CA ARG A 7 -5.49 33.91 -3.76
C ARG A 7 -6.01 34.00 -5.19
N ALA A 8 -5.39 33.30 -6.15
CA ALA A 8 -5.87 33.24 -7.53
C ALA A 8 -7.23 32.53 -7.66
N GLY A 9 -7.45 31.45 -6.89
CA GLY A 9 -8.74 30.75 -6.82
C GLY A 9 -9.86 31.60 -6.21
N ASN A 10 -9.56 32.36 -5.15
CA ASN A 10 -10.51 33.28 -4.52
C ASN A 10 -10.85 34.48 -5.42
N LEU A 11 -9.87 35.00 -6.18
CA LEU A 11 -10.10 36.04 -7.17
C LEU A 11 -10.97 35.56 -8.34
N ARG A 12 -10.75 34.34 -8.86
CA ARG A 12 -11.61 33.75 -9.90
C ARG A 12 -13.03 33.48 -9.41
N ARG A 13 -13.20 32.99 -8.18
CA ARG A 13 -14.53 32.82 -7.56
C ARG A 13 -15.26 34.14 -7.35
N ARG A 14 -14.55 35.19 -6.91
CA ARG A 14 -15.09 36.56 -6.79
C ARG A 14 -15.46 37.16 -8.15
N ALA A 15 -14.61 37.00 -9.16
CA ALA A 15 -14.89 37.46 -10.52
C ALA A 15 -16.11 36.74 -11.13
N ALA A 16 -16.22 35.42 -10.94
CA ALA A 16 -17.39 34.66 -11.37
C ALA A 16 -18.66 35.08 -10.63
N SER A 17 -18.59 35.32 -9.30
CA SER A 17 -19.76 35.80 -8.54
C SER A 17 -20.18 37.21 -8.92
N VAL A 18 -19.22 38.10 -9.23
CA VAL A 18 -19.49 39.48 -9.68
C VAL A 18 -20.08 39.46 -11.09
N SER A 19 -19.53 38.65 -12.00
CA SER A 19 -20.10 38.48 -13.35
C SER A 19 -21.51 37.93 -13.29
N LEU A 20 -21.79 36.93 -12.43
CA LEU A 20 -23.13 36.36 -12.29
C LEU A 20 -24.12 37.38 -11.70
N TRP A 21 -23.68 38.18 -10.73
CA TRP A 21 -24.47 39.29 -10.17
C TRP A 21 -24.74 40.38 -11.21
N LEU A 22 -23.74 40.77 -12.00
CA LEU A 22 -23.89 41.76 -13.08
C LEU A 22 -24.84 41.24 -14.16
N SER A 23 -24.76 39.96 -14.54
CA SER A 23 -25.70 39.34 -15.47
C SER A 23 -27.12 39.27 -14.89
N ALA A 24 -27.27 38.94 -13.60
CA ALA A 24 -28.56 38.93 -12.94
C ALA A 24 -29.18 40.33 -12.84
N VAL A 25 -28.38 41.36 -12.50
CA VAL A 25 -28.82 42.76 -12.47
C VAL A 25 -29.16 43.26 -13.88
N PHE A 26 -28.37 42.90 -14.88
CA PHE A 26 -28.67 43.23 -16.27
C PHE A 26 -29.96 42.56 -16.74
N LEU A 27 -30.20 41.29 -16.42
CA LEU A 27 -31.45 40.61 -16.78
C LEU A 27 -32.67 41.14 -16.01
N ALA A 28 -32.50 41.49 -14.73
CA ALA A 28 -33.58 41.95 -13.86
C ALA A 28 -33.96 43.42 -14.08
N VAL A 29 -32.99 44.27 -14.43
CA VAL A 29 -33.16 45.73 -14.50
C VAL A 29 -32.76 46.27 -15.87
N GLY A 30 -31.60 45.86 -16.40
CA GLY A 30 -31.07 46.37 -17.66
C GLY A 30 -31.93 46.01 -18.88
N LEU A 31 -32.27 44.73 -19.05
CA LEU A 31 -33.07 44.20 -20.15
C LEU A 31 -34.50 44.79 -20.14
N PRO A 32 -35.23 44.85 -19.01
CA PRO A 32 -36.53 45.53 -18.99
C PRO A 32 -36.44 47.03 -19.24
N LEU A 33 -35.44 47.74 -18.74
CA LEU A 33 -35.25 49.17 -19.05
C LEU A 33 -34.90 49.40 -20.52
N LEU A 34 -34.10 48.52 -21.12
CA LEU A 34 -33.71 48.61 -22.53
C LEU A 34 -34.90 48.30 -23.45
N LEU A 35 -35.70 47.28 -23.12
CA LEU A 35 -36.97 46.98 -23.79
C LEU A 35 -37.99 48.10 -23.60
N ALA A 36 -38.02 48.75 -22.43
CA ALA A 36 -38.85 49.94 -22.17
C ALA A 36 -38.46 51.13 -23.00
N TRP A 37 -37.17 51.42 -23.06
CA TRP A 37 -36.64 52.49 -23.87
C TRP A 37 -36.91 52.25 -25.36
N LEU A 38 -36.70 51.02 -25.86
CA LEU A 38 -37.02 50.63 -27.24
C LEU A 38 -38.52 50.74 -27.54
N ALA A 39 -39.39 50.29 -26.64
CA ALA A 39 -40.85 50.35 -26.81
C ALA A 39 -41.38 51.80 -26.84
N ILE A 40 -40.89 52.65 -25.93
CA ILE A 40 -41.23 54.08 -25.87
C ILE A 40 -40.74 54.81 -27.12
N SER A 41 -39.57 54.43 -27.65
CA SER A 41 -38.99 55.07 -28.83
C SER A 41 -39.68 54.68 -30.14
N LEU A 42 -40.37 53.54 -30.18
CA LEU A 42 -41.01 53.01 -31.39
C LEU A 42 -42.50 53.40 -31.47
N GLU A 43 -43.30 53.26 -30.41
CA GLU A 43 -44.73 53.64 -30.41
C GLU A 43 -45.25 54.01 -29.00
N PRO A 44 -45.20 55.30 -28.59
CA PRO A 44 -45.57 55.73 -27.23
C PRO A 44 -47.05 55.57 -26.88
N SER A 45 -47.95 55.43 -27.86
CA SER A 45 -49.41 55.49 -27.68
C SER A 45 -50.10 54.14 -27.44
N GLN A 46 -49.37 53.02 -27.50
CA GLN A 46 -49.96 51.67 -27.39
C GLN A 46 -49.70 50.95 -26.06
N TRP A 47 -48.91 51.52 -25.15
CA TRP A 47 -48.51 50.82 -23.91
C TRP A 47 -49.24 51.39 -22.69
N HIS A 48 -49.98 50.53 -21.99
CA HIS A 48 -50.63 50.90 -20.73
C HIS A 48 -49.73 50.55 -19.54
N TRP A 49 -49.89 51.26 -18.42
CA TRP A 49 -49.14 51.02 -17.17
C TRP A 49 -49.23 49.56 -16.67
N ASN A 50 -50.33 48.86 -16.98
CA ASN A 50 -50.51 47.45 -16.63
C ASN A 50 -49.56 46.52 -17.39
N ASP A 51 -49.16 46.86 -18.62
CA ASP A 51 -48.23 46.04 -19.40
C ASP A 51 -46.82 46.11 -18.80
N TRP A 52 -46.43 47.27 -18.29
CA TRP A 52 -45.21 47.47 -17.51
C TRP A 52 -45.19 46.66 -16.22
N ILE A 53 -46.31 46.67 -15.48
CA ILE A 53 -46.43 45.93 -14.23
C ILE A 53 -46.36 44.41 -14.50
N ASN A 54 -47.02 43.93 -15.55
CA ASN A 54 -47.00 42.52 -15.94
C ASN A 54 -45.59 42.06 -16.35
N GLN A 55 -44.89 42.85 -17.16
CA GLN A 55 -43.53 42.53 -17.61
C GLN A 55 -42.52 42.57 -16.44
N PHE A 56 -42.61 43.56 -15.56
CA PHE A 56 -41.81 43.63 -14.34
C PHE A 56 -42.08 42.44 -13.41
N THR A 57 -43.34 42.05 -13.26
CA THR A 57 -43.75 40.89 -12.43
C THR A 57 -43.17 39.60 -13.00
N GLN A 58 -43.32 39.34 -14.30
CA GLN A 58 -42.78 38.13 -14.95
C GLN A 58 -41.26 38.01 -14.82
N ILE A 59 -40.52 39.11 -15.02
CA ILE A 59 -39.06 39.13 -14.89
C ILE A 59 -38.63 38.91 -13.43
N SER A 60 -39.28 39.60 -12.49
CA SER A 60 -39.01 39.46 -11.05
C SER A 60 -39.27 38.03 -10.56
N THR A 61 -40.38 37.44 -10.98
CA THR A 61 -40.73 36.05 -10.66
C THR A 61 -39.72 35.07 -11.24
N GLY A 62 -39.26 35.28 -12.49
CA GLY A 62 -38.22 34.45 -13.11
C GLY A 62 -36.89 34.49 -12.34
N VAL A 63 -36.45 35.66 -11.90
CA VAL A 63 -35.22 35.83 -11.10
C VAL A 63 -35.36 35.17 -9.72
N ILE A 64 -36.52 35.30 -9.07
CA ILE A 64 -36.79 34.66 -7.78
C ILE A 64 -36.75 33.13 -7.91
N PHE A 65 -37.41 32.56 -8.92
CA PHE A 65 -37.39 31.12 -9.15
C PHE A 65 -36.00 30.60 -9.53
N PHE A 66 -35.23 31.34 -10.31
CA PHE A 66 -33.84 31.01 -10.61
C PHE A 66 -32.98 31.00 -9.34
N GLY A 67 -33.11 32.02 -8.49
CA GLY A 67 -32.41 32.10 -7.21
C GLY A 67 -32.79 30.95 -6.25
N LEU A 68 -34.09 30.61 -6.18
CA LEU A 68 -34.60 29.47 -5.42
C LEU A 68 -34.05 28.14 -5.96
N ALA A 69 -34.08 27.92 -7.27
CA ALA A 69 -33.56 26.72 -7.90
C ALA A 69 -32.05 26.57 -7.65
N TRP A 70 -31.28 27.66 -7.74
CA TRP A 70 -29.86 27.68 -7.43
C TRP A 70 -29.59 27.35 -5.95
N PHE A 71 -30.35 27.97 -5.03
CA PHE A 71 -30.16 27.77 -3.60
C PHE A 71 -30.56 26.37 -3.14
N LEU A 72 -31.67 25.84 -3.67
CA LEU A 72 -32.11 24.47 -3.44
C LEU A 72 -31.15 23.45 -4.06
N GLY A 73 -30.63 23.73 -5.26
CA GLY A 73 -29.62 22.92 -5.94
C GLY A 73 -28.30 22.83 -5.16
N ARG A 74 -27.83 23.93 -4.58
CA ARG A 74 -26.64 23.90 -3.72
C ARG A 74 -26.82 23.07 -2.46
N LYS A 75 -27.98 23.19 -1.81
CA LYS A 75 -28.29 22.38 -0.61
C LYS A 75 -28.46 20.91 -0.96
N SER A 76 -29.03 20.58 -2.12
CA SER A 76 -29.17 19.19 -2.56
C SER A 76 -27.83 18.58 -2.94
N GLU A 77 -26.94 19.31 -3.61
CA GLU A 77 -25.57 18.88 -3.90
C GLU A 77 -24.79 18.60 -2.61
N GLN A 78 -24.78 19.55 -1.66
CA GLN A 78 -24.12 19.37 -0.36
C GLN A 78 -24.69 18.20 0.44
N ARG A 79 -26.02 18.02 0.42
CA ARG A 79 -26.66 16.88 1.09
C ARG A 79 -26.31 15.57 0.40
N SER A 80 -26.28 15.52 -0.93
CA SER A 80 -25.92 14.33 -1.70
C SER A 80 -24.46 13.92 -1.47
N GLU A 81 -23.56 14.90 -1.38
CA GLU A 81 -22.14 14.69 -1.06
C GLU A 81 -21.98 14.19 0.38
N ALA A 82 -22.69 14.78 1.34
CA ALA A 82 -22.68 14.34 2.73
C ALA A 82 -23.22 12.90 2.90
N MET A 83 -24.29 12.55 2.17
CA MET A 83 -24.83 11.19 2.16
C MET A 83 -23.85 10.20 1.51
N ALA A 84 -23.25 10.55 0.37
CA ALA A 84 -22.24 9.74 -0.28
C ALA A 84 -21.01 9.51 0.60
N ASN A 85 -20.54 10.53 1.32
CA ASN A 85 -19.45 10.40 2.28
C ASN A 85 -19.82 9.46 3.44
N ALA A 86 -21.03 9.59 3.99
CA ALA A 86 -21.50 8.72 5.07
C ALA A 86 -21.59 7.26 4.60
N GLU A 87 -22.16 7.02 3.41
CA GLU A 87 -22.26 5.70 2.80
C GLU A 87 -20.87 5.10 2.49
N LEU A 88 -19.93 5.91 2.03
CA LEU A 88 -18.53 5.49 1.86
C LEU A 88 -17.87 5.11 3.19
N ILE A 89 -18.04 5.91 4.23
CA ILE A 89 -17.48 5.61 5.55
C ILE A 89 -18.04 4.28 6.08
N THR A 90 -19.34 4.06 5.95
CA THR A 90 -19.98 2.79 6.34
C THR A 90 -19.44 1.62 5.50
N SER A 91 -19.32 1.78 4.19
CA SER A 91 -18.82 0.73 3.28
C SER A 91 -17.34 0.42 3.52
N MET A 92 -16.52 1.44 3.81
CA MET A 92 -15.13 1.25 4.23
C MET A 92 -15.02 0.58 5.61
N GLY A 93 -15.98 0.80 6.50
CA GLY A 93 -16.13 0.05 7.75
C GLY A 93 -16.35 -1.44 7.49
N ALA A 94 -17.27 -1.77 6.58
CA ALA A 94 -17.53 -3.16 6.17
C ALA A 94 -16.28 -3.80 5.53
N LEU A 95 -15.62 -3.10 4.60
CA LEU A 95 -14.33 -3.53 4.05
C LEU A 95 -13.29 -3.77 5.14
N SER A 96 -13.26 -2.94 6.18
CA SER A 96 -12.30 -3.12 7.30
C SER A 96 -12.57 -4.36 8.13
N THR A 97 -13.83 -4.75 8.27
CA THR A 97 -14.21 -5.99 8.96
C THR A 97 -13.94 -7.22 8.10
N SER A 98 -14.11 -7.11 6.78
CA SER A 98 -13.79 -8.18 5.81
C SER A 98 -12.28 -8.30 5.56
N SER A 99 -11.53 -7.20 5.72
CA SER A 99 -10.06 -7.10 5.62
C SER A 99 -9.35 -7.30 6.97
N ALA A 100 -10.07 -7.65 8.05
CA ALA A 100 -9.46 -7.77 9.37
C ALA A 100 -8.52 -8.98 9.38
N ARG A 101 -7.22 -8.68 9.24
CA ARG A 101 -6.07 -9.57 9.40
C ARG A 101 -6.35 -10.72 10.37
N ALA A 102 -6.55 -11.88 9.80
CA ALA A 102 -6.08 -13.11 10.40
C ALA A 102 -5.48 -13.92 9.27
N TYR A 103 -4.33 -14.54 9.50
CA TYR A 103 -3.95 -15.75 8.77
C TYR A 103 -5.08 -16.82 8.81
N ALA A 104 -6.10 -16.62 9.66
CA ALA A 104 -7.37 -17.34 9.74
C ALA A 104 -8.57 -16.61 9.10
N GLY A 105 -8.34 -15.76 8.09
CA GLY A 105 -9.42 -15.12 7.33
C GLY A 105 -10.34 -16.19 6.75
N SER A 106 -11.57 -16.26 7.25
CA SER A 106 -12.59 -17.15 6.72
C SER A 106 -12.72 -16.88 5.23
N ASP A 107 -12.67 -17.92 4.38
CA ASP A 107 -12.85 -17.75 2.93
C ASP A 107 -14.16 -16.99 2.61
N ALA A 108 -15.16 -17.08 3.50
CA ALA A 108 -16.39 -16.30 3.41
C ALA A 108 -16.17 -14.77 3.54
N GLN A 109 -15.23 -14.31 4.37
CA GLN A 109 -14.86 -12.90 4.47
C GLN A 109 -14.07 -12.45 3.23
N ALA A 110 -13.16 -13.29 2.74
CA ALA A 110 -12.40 -13.00 1.51
C ALA A 110 -13.34 -12.78 0.31
N LEU A 111 -14.37 -13.62 0.17
CA LEU A 111 -15.39 -13.50 -0.89
C LEU A 111 -16.21 -12.20 -0.81
N ARG A 112 -16.30 -11.58 0.37
CA ARG A 112 -17.03 -10.32 0.55
C ARG A 112 -16.25 -9.09 0.12
N ILE A 113 -14.91 -9.14 0.09
CA ILE A 113 -14.07 -7.97 -0.22
C ILE A 113 -14.47 -7.33 -1.54
N ALA A 114 -14.70 -8.14 -2.59
CA ALA A 114 -15.13 -7.63 -3.88
C ALA A 114 -16.52 -6.96 -3.82
N ALA A 115 -17.50 -7.61 -3.20
CA ALA A 115 -18.85 -7.06 -3.07
C ALA A 115 -18.87 -5.74 -2.27
N ASP A 116 -18.15 -5.70 -1.14
CA ASP A 116 -18.04 -4.52 -0.30
C ASP A 116 -17.28 -3.38 -1.02
N ALA A 117 -16.26 -3.71 -1.81
CA ALA A 117 -15.52 -2.75 -2.64
C ALA A 117 -16.39 -2.14 -3.75
N ARG A 118 -17.18 -2.97 -4.44
CA ARG A 118 -18.12 -2.49 -5.48
C ARG A 118 -19.19 -1.59 -4.90
N ALA A 119 -19.79 -2.00 -3.78
CA ALA A 119 -20.76 -1.18 -3.07
C ALA A 119 -20.17 0.20 -2.71
N ALA A 120 -18.93 0.23 -2.20
CA ALA A 120 -18.25 1.48 -1.93
C ALA A 120 -17.98 2.31 -3.21
N LEU A 121 -17.54 1.68 -4.31
CA LEU A 121 -17.25 2.38 -5.57
C LEU A 121 -18.48 3.09 -6.17
N GLN A 122 -19.70 2.62 -5.90
CA GLN A 122 -20.93 3.29 -6.36
C GLN A 122 -21.08 4.72 -5.83
N HIS A 123 -20.58 4.99 -4.62
CA HIS A 123 -20.65 6.32 -3.99
C HIS A 123 -19.44 7.20 -4.31
N TYR A 124 -18.39 6.63 -4.92
CA TYR A 124 -17.13 7.31 -5.20
C TYR A 124 -17.29 8.64 -5.98
N PRO A 125 -18.08 8.74 -7.08
CA PRO A 125 -18.15 9.97 -7.87
C PRO A 125 -18.71 11.19 -7.12
N ARG A 126 -19.57 10.94 -6.13
CA ARG A 126 -20.29 11.98 -5.37
C ARG A 126 -19.58 12.37 -4.07
N ALA A 127 -18.55 11.64 -3.69
CA ALA A 127 -17.84 11.86 -2.45
C ALA A 127 -16.74 12.93 -2.56
N GLN A 128 -16.30 13.41 -1.39
CA GLN A 128 -15.15 14.30 -1.30
C GLN A 128 -13.85 13.58 -1.64
N TYR A 129 -12.88 14.33 -2.16
CA TYR A 129 -11.57 13.80 -2.57
C TYR A 129 -10.84 13.04 -1.46
N THR A 130 -10.97 13.49 -0.20
CA THR A 130 -10.39 12.82 0.97
C THR A 130 -10.95 11.43 1.15
N GLU A 131 -12.28 11.27 1.06
CA GLU A 131 -12.95 9.97 1.18
C GLU A 131 -12.72 9.09 -0.03
N GLN A 132 -12.66 9.66 -1.23
CA GLN A 132 -12.24 8.94 -2.45
C GLN A 132 -10.84 8.34 -2.31
N SER A 133 -9.88 9.14 -1.81
CA SER A 133 -8.51 8.67 -1.59
C SER A 133 -8.44 7.60 -0.49
N ARG A 134 -9.23 7.76 0.58
CA ARG A 134 -9.36 6.76 1.65
C ARG A 134 -9.97 5.45 1.15
N LEU A 135 -10.97 5.51 0.28
CA LEU A 135 -11.56 4.31 -0.31
C LEU A 135 -10.53 3.54 -1.14
N ILE A 136 -9.85 4.23 -2.05
CA ILE A 136 -8.80 3.61 -2.88
C ILE A 136 -7.76 2.95 -1.99
N ALA A 137 -7.35 3.66 -0.95
CA ALA A 137 -6.44 3.12 0.04
C ALA A 137 -7.00 1.85 0.69
N LYS A 138 -8.25 1.85 1.13
CA LYS A 138 -8.88 0.71 1.80
C LYS A 138 -9.01 -0.51 0.89
N VAL A 139 -9.34 -0.31 -0.38
CA VAL A 139 -9.40 -1.38 -1.38
C VAL A 139 -8.02 -1.96 -1.62
N VAL A 140 -6.99 -1.12 -1.84
CA VAL A 140 -5.59 -1.57 -1.98
C VAL A 140 -5.16 -2.43 -0.79
N ASP A 141 -5.44 -1.98 0.44
CA ASP A 141 -5.10 -2.75 1.64
C ASP A 141 -5.81 -4.11 1.68
N SER A 142 -7.09 -4.14 1.31
CA SER A 142 -7.87 -5.39 1.35
C SER A 142 -7.35 -6.43 0.35
N TYR A 143 -6.86 -5.99 -0.81
CA TYR A 143 -6.21 -6.87 -1.77
C TYR A 143 -4.77 -7.24 -1.38
N SER A 144 -4.04 -6.38 -0.67
CA SER A 144 -2.78 -6.76 -0.02
C SER A 144 -3.01 -7.83 1.07
N ASP A 145 -4.07 -7.69 1.87
CA ASP A 145 -4.47 -8.68 2.87
C ASP A 145 -4.85 -10.02 2.21
N LEU A 146 -5.50 -10.00 1.03
CA LEU A 146 -5.74 -11.20 0.22
C LEU A 146 -4.43 -11.86 -0.23
N ILE A 147 -3.45 -11.09 -0.72
CA ILE A 147 -2.12 -11.60 -1.09
C ILE A 147 -1.47 -12.33 0.09
N PHE A 148 -1.42 -11.69 1.26
CA PHE A 148 -0.75 -12.25 2.42
C PHE A 148 -1.47 -13.44 3.06
N GLY A 149 -2.81 -13.52 2.90
CA GLY A 149 -3.66 -14.52 3.52
C GLY A 149 -4.21 -15.56 2.54
N THR A 150 -5.25 -15.22 1.78
CA THR A 150 -6.02 -16.19 0.98
C THR A 150 -5.29 -16.61 -0.29
N PHE A 151 -4.64 -15.69 -1.00
CA PHE A 151 -3.94 -15.97 -2.26
C PHE A 151 -2.59 -16.66 -2.06
N SER A 152 -1.91 -16.48 -0.93
CA SER A 152 -0.70 -17.25 -0.59
C SER A 152 -0.96 -18.75 -0.39
N ARG A 153 -2.23 -19.14 -0.23
CA ARG A 153 -2.72 -20.53 -0.17
C ARG A 153 -3.71 -20.88 -1.29
N ALA A 154 -3.65 -20.19 -2.42
CA ALA A 154 -4.64 -20.31 -3.50
C ALA A 154 -4.76 -21.73 -4.09
N ASP A 155 -3.70 -22.51 -4.03
CA ASP A 155 -3.61 -23.93 -4.38
C ASP A 155 -4.53 -24.82 -3.54
N GLY A 156 -4.70 -24.51 -2.25
CA GLY A 156 -5.58 -25.24 -1.34
C GLY A 156 -7.05 -24.84 -1.40
N LEU A 157 -7.41 -23.80 -2.17
CA LEU A 157 -8.78 -23.28 -2.22
C LEU A 157 -9.69 -24.14 -3.12
N PRO A 158 -10.93 -24.44 -2.66
CA PRO A 158 -11.97 -24.98 -3.52
C PRO A 158 -12.17 -24.14 -4.79
N ARG A 159 -12.42 -24.80 -5.92
CA ARG A 159 -12.60 -24.13 -7.22
C ARG A 159 -13.68 -23.04 -7.17
N SER A 160 -14.82 -23.32 -6.53
CA SER A 160 -15.92 -22.34 -6.39
C SER A 160 -15.51 -21.08 -5.62
N ILE A 161 -14.66 -21.21 -4.60
CA ILE A 161 -14.16 -20.08 -3.81
C ILE A 161 -13.18 -19.26 -4.66
N TRP A 162 -12.25 -19.93 -5.34
CA TRP A 162 -11.32 -19.29 -6.26
C TRP A 162 -12.03 -18.52 -7.38
N ASP A 163 -12.97 -19.17 -8.08
CA ASP A 163 -13.71 -18.55 -9.17
C ASP A 163 -14.53 -17.35 -8.69
N GLY A 164 -15.12 -17.44 -7.49
CA GLY A 164 -15.83 -16.32 -6.85
C GLY A 164 -14.92 -15.14 -6.51
N LEU A 165 -13.74 -15.39 -5.95
CA LEU A 165 -12.76 -14.35 -5.63
C LEU A 165 -12.27 -13.63 -6.89
N ILE A 166 -11.94 -14.39 -7.93
CA ILE A 166 -11.40 -13.87 -9.18
C ILE A 166 -12.47 -13.14 -9.99
N GLY A 167 -13.67 -13.72 -10.12
CA GLY A 167 -14.80 -13.06 -10.77
C GLY A 167 -15.16 -11.75 -10.07
N GLY A 168 -15.25 -11.76 -8.74
CA GLY A 168 -15.49 -10.54 -7.97
C GLY A 168 -14.40 -9.48 -8.13
N ALA A 169 -13.13 -9.89 -8.19
CA ALA A 169 -12.03 -8.96 -8.42
C ALA A 169 -12.05 -8.33 -9.81
N TYR A 170 -12.37 -9.11 -10.85
CA TYR A 170 -12.57 -8.59 -12.20
C TYR A 170 -13.76 -7.63 -12.30
N ASP A 171 -14.85 -7.89 -11.57
CA ASP A 171 -15.97 -6.95 -11.49
C ASP A 171 -15.55 -5.61 -10.86
N VAL A 172 -14.75 -5.63 -9.78
CA VAL A 172 -14.20 -4.42 -9.17
C VAL A 172 -13.31 -3.66 -10.16
N ILE A 173 -12.47 -4.37 -10.90
CA ILE A 173 -11.62 -3.78 -11.95
C ILE A 173 -12.48 -3.09 -13.01
N ALA A 174 -13.50 -3.77 -13.53
CA ALA A 174 -14.38 -3.22 -14.55
C ALA A 174 -15.12 -1.96 -14.07
N ASP A 175 -15.67 -2.00 -12.85
CA ASP A 175 -16.33 -0.85 -12.23
C ASP A 175 -15.36 0.33 -12.05
N ALA A 176 -14.13 0.07 -11.60
CA ALA A 176 -13.11 1.09 -11.39
C ALA A 176 -12.54 1.69 -12.71
N GLU A 177 -12.35 0.88 -13.75
CA GLU A 177 -11.90 1.34 -15.08
C GLU A 177 -12.99 2.21 -15.74
N LEU A 178 -14.26 1.82 -15.63
CA LEU A 178 -15.41 2.62 -16.10
C LEU A 178 -15.46 3.96 -15.37
N LEU A 179 -15.32 3.95 -14.04
CA LEU A 179 -15.23 5.18 -13.24
C LEU A 179 -14.05 6.05 -13.68
N ALA A 180 -12.85 5.48 -13.84
CA ALA A 180 -11.66 6.21 -14.28
C ALA A 180 -11.84 6.86 -15.66
N GLY A 181 -12.58 6.22 -16.57
CA GLY A 181 -12.93 6.76 -17.89
C GLY A 181 -13.88 7.96 -17.82
N SER A 182 -14.72 8.05 -16.79
CA SER A 182 -15.70 9.14 -16.59
C SER A 182 -15.13 10.38 -15.88
N LEU A 183 -13.96 10.25 -15.24
CA LEU A 183 -13.38 11.32 -14.42
C LEU A 183 -12.63 12.35 -15.25
N ARG A 184 -12.88 13.63 -14.96
CA ARG A 184 -12.19 14.76 -15.60
C ARG A 184 -10.86 15.12 -14.95
N ARG A 185 -10.58 14.68 -13.72
CA ARG A 185 -9.34 15.03 -13.01
C ARG A 185 -8.31 13.92 -13.13
N ASP A 186 -7.16 14.26 -13.68
CA ASP A 186 -6.07 13.30 -13.93
C ASP A 186 -5.53 12.64 -12.67
N LEU A 187 -5.61 13.30 -11.51
CA LEU A 187 -5.09 12.75 -10.26
C LEU A 187 -5.96 11.59 -9.74
N GLN A 188 -7.27 11.78 -9.68
CA GLN A 188 -8.21 10.73 -9.25
C GLN A 188 -8.20 9.56 -10.23
N LYS A 189 -8.13 9.87 -11.53
CA LYS A 189 -7.98 8.88 -12.58
C LYS A 189 -6.74 8.00 -12.37
N ARG A 190 -5.58 8.62 -12.07
CA ARG A 190 -4.35 7.90 -11.77
C ARG A 190 -4.48 7.01 -10.55
N GLN A 191 -5.05 7.50 -9.45
CA GLN A 191 -5.23 6.71 -8.24
C GLN A 191 -6.12 5.47 -8.47
N LEU A 192 -7.18 5.58 -9.28
CA LEU A 192 -8.02 4.44 -9.64
C LEU A 192 -7.29 3.44 -10.54
N ILE A 193 -6.49 3.92 -11.51
CA ILE A 193 -5.67 3.05 -12.35
C ILE A 193 -4.63 2.30 -11.50
N ASP A 194 -3.94 2.98 -10.59
CA ASP A 194 -2.96 2.35 -9.71
C ASP A 194 -3.62 1.29 -8.81
N MET A 195 -4.83 1.55 -8.32
CA MET A 195 -5.64 0.58 -7.58
C MET A 195 -5.98 -0.65 -8.43
N VAL A 196 -6.45 -0.44 -9.67
CA VAL A 196 -6.77 -1.52 -10.61
C VAL A 196 -5.54 -2.38 -10.90
N GLU A 197 -4.40 -1.76 -11.15
CA GLU A 197 -3.14 -2.47 -11.39
C GLU A 197 -2.69 -3.27 -10.16
N HIS A 198 -2.95 -2.78 -8.95
CA HIS A 198 -2.69 -3.54 -7.71
C HIS A 198 -3.63 -4.74 -7.55
N ILE A 199 -4.91 -4.60 -7.92
CA ILE A 199 -5.86 -5.72 -7.90
C ILE A 199 -5.44 -6.80 -8.91
N LYS A 200 -5.05 -6.41 -10.13
CA LYS A 200 -4.51 -7.32 -11.15
C LYS A 200 -3.27 -8.05 -10.63
N PHE A 201 -2.34 -7.32 -10.02
CA PHE A 201 -1.15 -7.90 -9.39
C PHE A 201 -1.50 -8.91 -8.29
N ALA A 202 -2.51 -8.64 -7.45
CA ALA A 202 -2.99 -9.59 -6.44
C ALA A 202 -3.53 -10.88 -7.07
N ILE A 203 -4.31 -10.75 -8.15
CA ILE A 203 -4.84 -11.88 -8.92
C ILE A 203 -3.69 -12.71 -9.52
N GLU A 204 -2.70 -12.06 -10.13
CA GLU A 204 -1.52 -12.71 -10.74
C GLU A 204 -0.76 -13.56 -9.70
N ILE A 205 -0.54 -13.02 -8.49
CA ILE A 205 0.07 -13.77 -7.38
C ILE A 205 -0.73 -15.04 -7.07
N GLY A 206 -2.04 -14.91 -6.85
CA GLY A 206 -2.88 -16.06 -6.51
C GLY A 206 -2.93 -17.11 -7.63
N GLN A 207 -2.94 -16.67 -8.88
CA GLN A 207 -2.92 -17.57 -10.04
C GLN A 207 -1.61 -18.36 -10.11
N GLU A 208 -0.47 -17.71 -9.92
CA GLU A 208 0.82 -18.38 -9.97
C GLU A 208 1.04 -19.31 -8.77
N VAL A 209 0.57 -18.94 -7.57
CA VAL A 209 0.54 -19.84 -6.41
C VAL A 209 -0.35 -21.05 -6.69
N ARG A 210 -1.53 -20.87 -7.28
CA ARG A 210 -2.44 -21.99 -7.58
C ARG A 210 -1.88 -22.97 -8.62
N LYS A 211 -1.17 -22.47 -9.64
CA LYS A 211 -0.48 -23.30 -10.65
C LYS A 211 0.74 -24.04 -10.10
N PHE A 212 1.24 -23.66 -8.92
CA PHE A 212 2.46 -24.21 -8.36
C PHE A 212 2.34 -25.72 -8.07
N ASP A 213 1.22 -26.15 -7.48
CA ASP A 213 0.97 -27.57 -7.14
C ASP A 213 0.50 -28.43 -8.32
N GLU A 214 -0.03 -27.82 -9.39
CA GLU A 214 -0.42 -28.56 -10.60
C GLU A 214 0.78 -29.16 -11.36
N VAL A 215 2.00 -28.70 -11.06
CA VAL A 215 3.25 -29.05 -11.77
C VAL A 215 4.21 -29.91 -10.93
N LEU A 216 4.01 -30.02 -9.62
CA LEU A 216 4.88 -30.82 -8.77
C LEU A 216 4.52 -32.31 -8.87
N ALA A 217 5.34 -33.06 -9.62
CA ALA A 217 5.33 -34.51 -9.55
C ALA A 217 5.69 -34.96 -8.11
N PRO A 218 5.08 -36.04 -7.57
CA PRO A 218 5.27 -36.49 -6.19
C PRO A 218 6.72 -36.81 -5.78
N ASP A 219 7.64 -36.86 -6.73
CA ASP A 219 9.04 -37.28 -6.57
C ASP A 219 10.06 -36.14 -6.75
N GLN A 220 9.62 -34.91 -7.00
CA GLN A 220 10.54 -33.77 -7.15
C GLN A 220 10.74 -33.02 -5.84
N SER A 221 12.01 -32.91 -5.43
CA SER A 221 12.43 -31.99 -4.37
C SER A 221 11.85 -30.61 -4.63
N TYR A 222 11.20 -30.01 -3.63
CA TYR A 222 10.67 -28.66 -3.69
C TYR A 222 11.83 -27.70 -4.01
N ARG A 223 11.89 -27.16 -5.22
CA ARG A 223 12.91 -26.16 -5.62
C ARG A 223 12.30 -24.77 -5.59
N PRO A 224 13.05 -23.75 -5.17
CA PRO A 224 12.60 -22.36 -5.29
C PRO A 224 12.14 -22.06 -6.71
N ARG A 225 10.93 -21.51 -6.85
CA ARG A 225 10.36 -21.15 -8.16
C ARG A 225 10.00 -19.68 -8.19
N ALA A 226 10.58 -18.96 -9.13
CA ALA A 226 10.15 -17.62 -9.43
C ALA A 226 8.73 -17.66 -10.01
N LEU A 227 7.86 -16.80 -9.51
CA LEU A 227 6.52 -16.59 -10.07
C LEU A 227 6.66 -15.68 -11.31
N GLU A 228 7.15 -16.25 -12.40
CA GLU A 228 7.46 -15.53 -13.65
C GLU A 228 6.24 -14.73 -14.15
N GLY A 229 5.03 -15.28 -14.02
CA GLY A 229 3.78 -14.62 -14.43
C GLY A 229 3.40 -13.36 -13.64
N VAL A 230 4.05 -13.08 -12.50
CA VAL A 230 3.77 -11.91 -11.65
C VAL A 230 4.54 -10.67 -12.10
N TRP A 231 5.70 -10.88 -12.75
CA TRP A 231 6.66 -9.81 -13.00
C TRP A 231 7.20 -9.77 -14.43
N GLU A 232 7.10 -10.83 -15.23
CA GLU A 232 7.77 -10.88 -16.53
C GLU A 232 7.03 -10.19 -17.68
N GLY A 233 7.62 -9.10 -18.18
CA GLY A 233 8.03 -9.06 -19.59
C GLY A 233 9.52 -9.41 -19.70
N ARG A 234 9.92 -10.25 -20.67
CA ARG A 234 11.32 -10.69 -20.90
C ARG A 234 12.31 -9.61 -21.37
N HIS A 235 12.00 -8.33 -21.17
CA HIS A 235 12.88 -7.23 -21.53
C HIS A 235 12.87 -6.17 -20.42
N VAL A 236 13.81 -6.32 -19.49
CA VAL A 236 14.07 -5.35 -18.40
C VAL A 236 14.43 -4.00 -19.02
N LYS A 237 13.43 -3.16 -19.26
CA LYS A 237 13.61 -1.72 -19.43
C LYS A 237 13.46 -1.08 -18.07
N ASP A 238 14.21 -0.02 -17.79
CA ASP A 238 14.19 0.70 -16.51
C ASP A 238 12.78 1.10 -16.01
N SER A 239 11.82 1.25 -16.94
CA SER A 239 10.40 1.51 -16.65
C SER A 239 9.71 0.36 -15.91
N GLU A 240 10.15 -0.88 -16.12
CA GLU A 240 9.57 -2.07 -15.51
C GLU A 240 9.97 -2.17 -14.04
N SER A 241 11.26 -1.98 -13.69
CA SER A 241 11.73 -2.00 -12.30
C SER A 241 11.05 -0.95 -11.42
N LEU A 242 10.77 0.26 -11.94
CA LEU A 242 10.05 1.30 -11.20
C LEU A 242 8.60 0.91 -10.90
N SER A 243 7.93 0.28 -11.87
CA SER A 243 6.57 -0.26 -11.68
C SER A 243 6.58 -1.35 -10.61
N ARG A 244 7.56 -2.25 -10.62
CA ARG A 244 7.66 -3.33 -9.63
C ARG A 244 7.88 -2.81 -8.21
N ILE A 245 8.77 -1.83 -8.05
CA ILE A 245 8.99 -1.16 -6.75
C ILE A 245 7.71 -0.44 -6.27
N SER A 246 6.96 0.18 -7.19
CA SER A 246 5.70 0.84 -6.83
C SER A 246 4.63 -0.17 -6.40
N ARG A 247 4.55 -1.34 -7.04
CA ARG A 247 3.70 -2.46 -6.58
C ARG A 247 4.11 -2.95 -5.19
N LEU A 248 5.41 -3.09 -4.92
CA LEU A 248 5.90 -3.45 -3.57
C LEU A 248 5.57 -2.38 -2.52
N GLU A 249 5.71 -1.10 -2.85
CA GLU A 249 5.30 0.01 -1.96
C GLU A 249 3.79 -0.04 -1.65
N LEU A 250 2.95 -0.35 -2.64
CA LEU A 250 1.51 -0.52 -2.43
C LEU A 250 1.20 -1.77 -1.59
N LEU A 251 1.87 -2.90 -1.86
CA LEU A 251 1.73 -4.15 -1.11
C LEU A 251 2.09 -3.96 0.37
N TYR A 252 3.22 -3.32 0.65
CA TYR A 252 3.75 -3.13 2.01
C TYR A 252 3.38 -1.79 2.65
N ARG A 253 2.39 -1.07 2.09
CA ARG A 253 1.97 0.25 2.55
C ARG A 253 1.61 0.31 4.04
N ARG A 254 1.08 -0.79 4.59
CA ARG A 254 0.75 -0.94 6.01
C ARG A 254 1.68 -1.87 6.79
N GLU A 255 2.48 -2.69 6.11
CA GLU A 255 3.12 -3.88 6.70
C GLU A 255 4.62 -3.80 6.89
N LEU A 256 5.28 -2.75 6.41
CA LEU A 256 6.71 -2.70 6.58
C LEU A 256 7.08 -2.36 8.04
N THR A 257 7.53 -3.38 8.77
CA THR A 257 7.91 -3.32 10.18
C THR A 257 9.24 -2.60 10.42
N VAL A 258 10.00 -2.36 9.33
CA VAL A 258 11.21 -1.53 9.34
C VAL A 258 10.93 -0.10 8.90
N VAL A 259 11.71 0.83 9.45
CA VAL A 259 11.77 2.21 8.95
C VAL A 259 12.33 2.19 7.54
N HIS A 260 11.67 2.87 6.60
CA HIS A 260 12.01 2.76 5.19
C HIS A 260 11.73 4.05 4.40
N ASN A 261 12.39 4.19 3.25
CA ASN A 261 12.15 5.26 2.30
C ASN A 261 12.12 4.72 0.86
N TRP A 262 10.93 4.36 0.37
CA TRP A 262 10.71 3.84 -0.98
C TRP A 262 11.24 4.76 -2.10
N SER A 263 11.33 6.07 -1.86
CA SER A 263 11.87 7.00 -2.85
C SER A 263 13.34 6.73 -3.20
N ILE A 264 14.11 6.16 -2.27
CA ILE A 264 15.50 5.77 -2.51
C ILE A 264 15.55 4.61 -3.50
N LEU A 265 14.72 3.57 -3.32
CA LEU A 265 14.63 2.46 -4.27
C LEU A 265 14.15 2.93 -5.64
N LYS A 266 13.11 3.79 -5.69
CA LYS A 266 12.60 4.35 -6.95
C LYS A 266 13.66 5.12 -7.74
N LYS A 267 14.49 5.93 -7.07
CA LYS A 267 15.61 6.65 -7.71
C LYS A 267 16.70 5.70 -8.24
N ARG A 268 16.75 4.48 -7.73
CA ARG A 268 17.75 3.44 -8.07
C ARG A 268 17.11 2.23 -8.74
N ALA A 269 15.91 2.37 -9.30
CA ALA A 269 15.15 1.25 -9.85
C ALA A 269 15.94 0.46 -10.91
N GLY A 270 16.71 1.14 -11.75
CA GLY A 270 17.59 0.51 -12.75
C GLY A 270 18.77 -0.28 -12.18
N LYS A 271 19.00 -0.27 -10.85
CA LYS A 271 20.02 -1.08 -10.14
C LYS A 271 19.43 -2.24 -9.33
N LEU A 272 18.11 -2.36 -9.37
CA LEU A 272 17.34 -3.29 -8.56
C LEU A 272 16.57 -4.26 -9.46
N LYS A 273 16.40 -5.48 -8.96
CA LYS A 273 15.46 -6.45 -9.52
C LYS A 273 14.45 -6.80 -8.43
N CYS A 274 13.17 -6.72 -8.77
CA CYS A 274 12.09 -7.17 -7.89
C CYS A 274 11.50 -8.45 -8.45
N SER A 275 11.26 -9.43 -7.58
CA SER A 275 10.68 -10.73 -7.93
C SER A 275 9.82 -11.28 -6.79
N ALA A 276 8.97 -12.25 -7.12
CA ALA A 276 8.21 -13.04 -6.17
C ALA A 276 8.64 -14.49 -6.36
N VAL A 277 9.02 -15.17 -5.28
CA VAL A 277 9.61 -16.50 -5.32
C VAL A 277 8.97 -17.36 -4.25
N LEU A 278 8.59 -18.58 -4.60
CA LEU A 278 8.06 -19.54 -3.63
C LEU A 278 9.19 -20.51 -3.22
N HIS A 279 9.52 -20.53 -1.94
CA HIS A 279 10.60 -21.35 -1.36
C HIS A 279 10.06 -22.44 -0.45
N ASP A 280 10.84 -23.50 -0.26
CA ASP A 280 10.71 -24.32 0.94
C ASP A 280 11.29 -23.52 2.12
N VAL A 281 10.66 -23.58 3.28
CA VAL A 281 11.18 -22.91 4.47
C VAL A 281 12.58 -23.41 4.87
N THR A 282 12.94 -24.65 4.53
CA THR A 282 14.28 -25.20 4.80
C THR A 282 15.39 -24.46 4.06
N ASP A 283 15.07 -23.88 2.90
CA ASP A 283 16.02 -23.11 2.07
C ASP A 283 16.27 -21.70 2.60
N THR A 284 15.58 -21.31 3.67
CA THR A 284 15.71 -19.97 4.24
C THR A 284 16.74 -19.89 5.35
N GLY A 285 17.42 -20.98 5.73
CA GLY A 285 18.27 -21.03 6.94
C GLY A 285 19.38 -19.99 7.01
N ASP A 286 19.90 -19.55 5.87
CA ASP A 286 20.94 -18.52 5.73
C ASP A 286 20.38 -17.08 5.64
N TRP A 287 19.06 -16.91 5.54
CA TRP A 287 18.44 -15.59 5.48
C TRP A 287 18.53 -14.89 6.82
N PHE A 288 19.08 -13.69 6.75
CA PHE A 288 19.33 -12.85 7.89
C PHE A 288 18.01 -12.24 8.38
N SER A 289 17.53 -12.63 9.56
CA SER A 289 16.30 -12.13 10.16
C SER A 289 16.65 -11.40 11.47
N PRO A 290 17.14 -10.15 11.40
CA PRO A 290 17.49 -9.40 12.60
C PRO A 290 16.25 -8.97 13.34
N TRP A 291 16.32 -9.10 14.66
CA TRP A 291 15.36 -8.51 15.58
C TRP A 291 15.96 -7.38 16.41
N PHE A 292 17.28 -7.43 16.59
CA PHE A 292 18.10 -6.40 17.22
C PHE A 292 19.57 -6.57 16.82
N VAL A 293 20.37 -5.55 17.12
CA VAL A 293 21.81 -5.53 16.90
C VAL A 293 22.51 -5.52 18.26
N ARG A 294 23.46 -6.43 18.46
CA ARG A 294 24.34 -6.46 19.64
C ARG A 294 25.72 -5.93 19.28
N ARG A 295 26.44 -5.40 20.26
CA ARG A 295 27.88 -5.10 20.15
C ARG A 295 28.62 -5.97 21.16
N PRO A 296 29.14 -7.15 20.78
CA PRO A 296 29.92 -7.99 21.67
C PRO A 296 31.21 -7.29 22.09
N GLY A 297 31.97 -7.91 23.00
CA GLY A 297 33.26 -7.38 23.48
C GLY A 297 34.33 -7.19 22.39
N ASN A 298 34.08 -7.63 21.15
CA ASN A 298 34.92 -7.36 19.97
C ASN A 298 34.69 -5.95 19.39
N GLY A 299 33.72 -5.18 19.90
CA GLY A 299 33.41 -3.82 19.46
C GLY A 299 32.67 -3.74 18.12
N LEU A 300 32.48 -4.87 17.43
CA LEU A 300 31.79 -4.93 16.15
C LEU A 300 30.28 -5.04 16.36
N LEU A 301 29.51 -4.46 15.44
CA LEU A 301 28.07 -4.63 15.44
C LEU A 301 27.74 -5.99 14.84
N GLU A 302 27.08 -6.83 15.62
CA GLU A 302 26.62 -8.15 15.22
C GLU A 302 25.11 -8.19 15.35
N PRO A 303 24.38 -8.53 14.30
CA PRO A 303 22.95 -8.58 14.36
C PRO A 303 22.54 -9.95 14.89
N VAL A 304 21.57 -10.00 15.80
CA VAL A 304 21.19 -11.28 16.43
C VAL A 304 20.17 -11.97 15.55
N ASN A 305 20.61 -13.07 14.91
CA ASN A 305 19.72 -13.96 14.18
C ASN A 305 18.95 -14.80 15.19
N VAL A 306 17.64 -14.63 15.24
CA VAL A 306 16.79 -15.39 16.16
C VAL A 306 16.35 -16.66 15.45
N VAL A 307 17.03 -17.76 15.72
CA VAL A 307 16.63 -19.10 15.28
C VAL A 307 16.06 -19.84 16.48
N GLY A 308 14.78 -20.25 16.39
CA GLY A 308 14.12 -21.34 17.12
C GLY A 308 14.11 -21.30 18.65
N ASP A 309 15.30 -21.26 19.27
CA ASP A 309 15.55 -21.58 20.67
C ASP A 309 16.37 -20.50 21.42
N LEU A 310 16.94 -19.51 20.71
CA LEU A 310 17.72 -18.42 21.33
C LEU A 310 16.86 -17.36 22.06
N LEU A 311 15.53 -17.49 22.01
CA LEU A 311 14.57 -16.59 22.67
C LEU A 311 14.46 -16.83 24.19
N GLY A 312 14.79 -18.04 24.67
CA GLY A 312 14.60 -18.39 26.09
C GLY A 312 15.45 -17.60 27.09
N ASN A 313 16.41 -16.81 26.61
CA ASN A 313 17.26 -15.92 27.42
C ASN A 313 16.93 -14.42 27.21
N GLU A 314 15.74 -14.06 26.71
CA GLU A 314 15.37 -12.67 26.43
C GLU A 314 15.37 -11.78 27.68
N ILE A 315 16.44 -10.99 27.85
CA ILE A 315 16.29 -9.61 28.29
C ILE A 315 16.10 -8.80 27.01
N ALA A 316 14.88 -8.72 26.49
CA ALA A 316 14.53 -7.71 25.50
C ALA A 316 14.44 -6.35 26.20
N ARG A 317 15.58 -5.85 26.71
CA ARG A 317 15.74 -4.42 26.85
C ARG A 317 15.91 -3.90 25.44
N PHE A 318 15.21 -2.83 25.13
CA PHE A 318 15.43 -2.04 23.93
C PHE A 318 16.92 -1.75 23.86
N ASP A 319 17.68 -2.53 23.09
CA ASP A 319 19.07 -2.21 22.82
C ASP A 319 19.01 -1.08 21.80
N GLN A 320 18.73 0.09 22.36
CA GLN A 320 19.11 1.36 21.84
C GLN A 320 20.55 1.15 21.37
N ILE A 321 20.78 1.17 20.06
CA ILE A 321 22.13 1.27 19.51
C ILE A 321 22.60 2.66 19.95
N CYS A 322 23.06 2.78 21.20
CA CYS A 322 23.57 4.01 21.76
C CYS A 322 24.85 4.32 21.00
N ASP A 323 24.79 5.37 20.18
CA ASP A 323 25.92 6.09 19.61
C ASP A 323 27.04 5.19 19.05
N ALA A 324 26.70 4.37 18.05
CA ALA A 324 27.68 3.73 17.19
C ALA A 324 28.07 4.70 16.06
N PRO A 325 29.34 5.11 15.92
CA PRO A 325 29.75 6.08 14.89
C PRO A 325 29.55 5.57 13.45
N GLU A 326 29.44 4.25 13.25
CA GLU A 326 29.17 3.63 11.94
C GLU A 326 27.67 3.52 11.60
N ILE A 327 26.77 3.75 12.57
CA ILE A 327 25.32 3.69 12.37
C ILE A 327 24.72 5.09 12.54
N PRO A 328 23.98 5.60 11.55
CA PRO A 328 23.37 6.92 11.65
C PRO A 328 22.30 6.92 12.74
N VAL A 329 22.37 7.91 13.63
CA VAL A 329 21.36 8.14 14.67
C VAL A 329 20.06 8.59 14.00
N TYR A 330 19.06 7.72 14.01
CA TYR A 330 17.71 8.01 13.52
C TYR A 330 16.88 8.64 14.67
N PRO A 331 15.83 9.45 14.43
CA PRO A 331 14.96 10.01 15.48
C PRO A 331 14.36 8.98 16.44
N SER A 332 14.48 7.69 16.15
CA SER A 332 14.43 6.62 17.15
C SER A 332 15.44 5.55 16.75
N PRO A 333 16.40 5.17 17.62
CA PRO A 333 17.35 4.09 17.34
C PRO A 333 16.57 2.83 17.01
N LEU A 334 16.84 2.19 15.86
CA LEU A 334 16.16 1.00 15.29
C LEU A 334 15.18 0.35 16.28
N ARG A 335 14.03 0.98 16.48
CA ARG A 335 12.96 0.42 17.27
C ARG A 335 12.23 -0.43 16.27
N HIS A 336 12.77 -1.63 15.99
CA HIS A 336 11.89 -2.74 15.63
C HIS A 336 10.80 -2.66 16.69
N SER A 337 9.60 -2.26 16.25
CA SER A 337 8.48 -1.71 17.05
C SER A 337 8.51 -2.14 18.51
N GLU A 338 8.17 -1.25 19.43
CA GLU A 338 8.18 -1.38 20.91
C GLU A 338 7.53 -2.67 21.48
N ILE A 339 8.03 -3.84 21.11
CA ILE A 339 7.50 -5.16 21.44
C ILE A 339 8.18 -5.56 22.74
N PRO A 340 7.45 -5.57 23.87
CA PRO A 340 7.98 -5.97 25.16
C PRO A 340 8.48 -7.41 25.12
N SER A 341 9.43 -7.70 26.00
CA SER A 341 9.88 -9.05 26.35
C SER A 341 8.67 -10.00 26.54
N GLY A 342 8.68 -11.15 25.89
CA GLY A 342 7.58 -12.14 25.93
C GLY A 342 6.45 -11.94 24.92
N MET A 343 6.27 -10.75 24.31
CA MET A 343 5.34 -10.60 23.18
C MET A 343 5.86 -11.28 21.90
N ARG A 344 7.18 -11.46 21.77
CA ARG A 344 7.79 -12.10 20.60
C ARG A 344 7.54 -13.60 20.59
N GLU A 345 7.83 -14.28 21.69
CA GLU A 345 7.55 -15.71 21.85
C GLU A 345 6.06 -16.02 21.72
N THR A 346 5.20 -15.20 22.34
CA THR A 346 3.74 -15.38 22.24
C THR A 346 3.22 -15.10 20.82
N THR A 347 3.78 -14.12 20.10
CA THR A 347 3.45 -13.87 18.68
C THR A 347 3.93 -15.00 17.79
N ILE A 348 5.15 -15.53 17.99
CA ILE A 348 5.66 -16.70 17.27
C ILE A 348 4.79 -17.92 17.57
N ALA A 349 4.45 -18.18 18.83
CA ALA A 349 3.58 -19.29 19.23
C ALA A 349 2.17 -19.14 18.63
N SER A 350 1.64 -17.92 18.60
CA SER A 350 0.36 -17.63 17.93
C SER A 350 0.44 -17.91 16.44
N HIS A 351 1.53 -17.51 15.76
CA HIS A 351 1.74 -17.86 14.36
C HIS A 351 1.91 -19.36 14.14
N CYS A 352 2.61 -20.07 15.02
CA CYS A 352 2.71 -21.53 14.96
C CYS A 352 1.31 -22.16 15.01
N LYS A 353 0.49 -21.78 15.99
CA LYS A 353 -0.88 -22.28 16.12
C LYS A 353 -1.70 -22.02 14.86
N ILE A 354 -1.61 -20.80 14.31
CA ILE A 354 -2.36 -20.48 13.10
C ILE A 354 -1.87 -21.31 11.90
N LEU A 355 -0.56 -21.53 11.75
CA LEU A 355 0.00 -22.35 10.68
C LEU A 355 -0.29 -23.84 10.84
N GLU A 356 -0.47 -24.32 12.07
CA GLU A 356 -0.91 -25.70 12.34
C GLU A 356 -2.37 -25.89 11.93
N ASP A 357 -3.22 -24.88 12.16
CA ASP A 357 -4.65 -24.87 11.84
C ASP A 357 -4.95 -24.67 10.34
N THR A 358 -3.98 -24.23 9.53
CA THR A 358 -4.17 -24.02 8.09
C THR A 358 -3.87 -25.26 7.25
N ALA A 359 -4.77 -25.55 6.31
CA ALA A 359 -4.67 -26.68 5.38
C ALA A 359 -3.56 -26.50 4.31
N THR A 360 -3.02 -25.31 4.17
CA THR A 360 -1.91 -25.00 3.28
C THR A 360 -1.02 -24.01 3.99
N ARG A 361 0.25 -24.38 4.17
CA ARG A 361 1.16 -23.71 5.09
C ARG A 361 2.15 -22.81 4.35
N THR A 362 1.64 -21.71 3.77
CA THR A 362 2.47 -20.67 3.15
C THR A 362 2.56 -19.44 4.05
N ILE A 363 3.77 -18.93 4.26
CA ILE A 363 3.97 -17.60 4.84
C ILE A 363 4.44 -16.60 3.79
N CYS A 364 4.22 -15.30 4.03
CA CYS A 364 4.73 -14.24 3.17
C CYS A 364 5.83 -13.44 3.88
N VAL A 365 6.88 -13.08 3.15
CA VAL A 365 8.00 -12.27 3.67
C VAL A 365 8.48 -11.27 2.63
N LEU A 366 8.97 -10.11 3.09
CA LEU A 366 9.76 -9.19 2.26
C LEU A 366 11.22 -9.40 2.56
N THR A 367 12.03 -9.60 1.54
CA THR A 367 13.48 -9.69 1.69
C THR A 367 14.19 -8.67 0.80
N TYR A 368 15.41 -8.35 1.22
CA TYR A 368 16.33 -7.53 0.46
C TYR A 368 17.67 -8.25 0.36
N GLU A 369 18.19 -8.40 -0.84
CA GLU A 369 19.47 -9.03 -1.10
C GLU A 369 20.52 -7.97 -1.43
N VAL A 370 21.53 -7.84 -0.56
CA VAL A 370 22.66 -6.94 -0.73
C VAL A 370 23.82 -7.66 -1.39
N LYS A 371 24.49 -6.97 -2.32
CA LYS A 371 25.82 -7.39 -2.79
C LYS A 371 26.89 -6.91 -1.80
N CYS A 372 27.52 -7.86 -1.12
CA CYS A 372 28.57 -7.58 -0.14
C CYS A 372 29.96 -7.45 -0.77
N ALA A 373 30.92 -6.91 -0.01
CA ALA A 373 32.27 -6.60 -0.51
C ALA A 373 33.07 -7.86 -0.90
N ASP A 374 32.78 -8.97 -0.24
CA ASP A 374 33.29 -10.32 -0.54
C ASP A 374 32.65 -10.96 -1.78
N ARG A 375 31.80 -10.23 -2.52
CA ARG A 375 31.04 -10.70 -3.69
C ARG A 375 30.03 -11.80 -3.39
N VAL A 376 29.78 -12.10 -2.11
CA VAL A 376 28.72 -13.00 -1.69
C VAL A 376 27.47 -12.17 -1.44
N SER A 377 26.36 -12.53 -2.07
CA SER A 377 25.08 -11.92 -1.73
C SER A 377 24.66 -12.35 -0.34
N ARG A 378 24.14 -11.41 0.46
CA ARG A 378 23.49 -11.75 1.74
C ARG A 378 22.07 -11.21 1.73
N ARG A 379 21.15 -11.98 2.28
CA ARG A 379 19.72 -11.68 2.26
C ARG A 379 19.24 -11.28 3.65
N ILE A 380 18.52 -10.17 3.75
CA ILE A 380 17.88 -9.70 4.97
C ILE A 380 16.36 -9.75 4.85
N VAL A 381 15.69 -10.20 5.89
CA VAL A 381 14.22 -10.19 6.02
C VAL A 381 13.79 -8.84 6.59
N LEU A 382 13.12 -8.06 5.76
CA LEU A 382 12.63 -6.72 6.11
C LEU A 382 11.21 -6.74 6.69
N ASP A 383 10.44 -7.78 6.35
CA ASP A 383 9.14 -8.02 6.96
C ASP A 383 8.81 -9.51 7.00
N GLY A 384 8.00 -9.90 7.99
CA GLY A 384 7.56 -11.29 8.19
C GLY A 384 8.49 -12.10 9.09
N ASN A 385 9.36 -11.45 9.87
CA ASN A 385 10.30 -12.10 10.79
C ASN A 385 9.63 -13.11 11.75
N HIS A 386 8.51 -12.74 12.40
CA HIS A 386 7.75 -13.65 13.28
C HIS A 386 7.16 -14.85 12.52
N ARG A 387 6.64 -14.61 11.31
CA ARG A 387 6.05 -15.64 10.44
C ARG A 387 7.13 -16.64 10.02
N LEU A 388 8.29 -16.15 9.61
CA LEU A 388 9.43 -16.97 9.22
C LEU A 388 10.00 -17.78 10.38
N ALA A 389 10.13 -17.17 11.57
CA ALA A 389 10.58 -17.87 12.77
C ALA A 389 9.62 -18.99 13.17
N ALA A 390 8.30 -18.72 13.18
CA ALA A 390 7.28 -19.73 13.44
C ALA A 390 7.33 -20.86 12.41
N ALA A 391 7.47 -20.51 11.13
CA ALA A 391 7.54 -21.49 10.05
C ALA A 391 8.77 -22.40 10.17
N ARG A 392 9.96 -21.84 10.41
CA ARG A 392 11.19 -22.61 10.65
C ARG A 392 11.06 -23.52 11.86
N ARG A 393 10.45 -23.04 12.95
CA ARG A 393 10.22 -23.83 14.17
C ARG A 393 9.33 -25.05 13.89
N LEU A 394 8.23 -24.86 13.16
CA LEU A 394 7.33 -25.96 12.80
C LEU A 394 8.01 -26.97 11.86
N ALA A 395 8.77 -26.50 10.87
CA ALA A 395 9.49 -27.38 9.95
C ALA A 395 10.57 -28.22 10.66
N ALA A 396 11.29 -27.63 11.63
CA ALA A 396 12.26 -28.37 12.43
C ALA A 396 11.61 -29.43 13.35
N ALA A 397 10.41 -29.17 13.86
CA ALA A 397 9.70 -30.05 14.78
C ALA A 397 9.00 -31.25 14.09
N SER A 398 8.84 -31.23 12.77
CA SER A 398 8.19 -32.33 12.03
C SER A 398 8.87 -32.61 10.68
N PRO A 399 10.14 -33.06 10.66
CA PRO A 399 10.88 -33.28 9.41
C PRO A 399 10.33 -34.45 8.57
N GLU A 400 9.63 -35.41 9.20
CA GLU A 400 9.30 -36.71 8.58
C GLU A 400 7.78 -36.97 8.43
N THR A 401 6.90 -36.09 8.93
CA THR A 401 5.45 -36.40 9.07
C THR A 401 4.48 -35.45 8.38
N SER A 402 4.91 -34.29 7.87
CA SER A 402 3.98 -33.39 7.18
C SER A 402 3.86 -33.75 5.70
N ARG A 403 2.74 -34.34 5.30
CA ARG A 403 2.31 -34.52 3.90
C ARG A 403 2.23 -33.21 3.07
N GLN A 404 2.52 -32.06 3.68
CA GLN A 404 2.55 -30.75 3.03
C GLN A 404 3.78 -29.97 3.47
N PRO A 405 4.67 -29.56 2.54
CA PRO A 405 5.83 -28.75 2.87
C PRO A 405 5.41 -27.37 3.36
N MET A 406 6.21 -26.78 4.24
CA MET A 406 6.02 -25.41 4.68
C MET A 406 6.71 -24.45 3.70
N ARG A 407 5.94 -23.52 3.17
CA ARG A 407 6.33 -22.70 2.02
C ARG A 407 6.49 -21.24 2.41
N VAL A 408 7.39 -20.54 1.73
CA VAL A 408 7.64 -19.11 1.91
C VAL A 408 7.44 -18.41 0.58
N LEU A 409 6.39 -17.60 0.48
CA LEU A 409 6.20 -16.64 -0.59
C LEU A 409 7.04 -15.39 -0.28
N GLU A 410 8.20 -15.34 -0.90
CA GLU A 410 9.15 -14.24 -0.81
C GLU A 410 8.81 -13.16 -1.85
N PHE A 411 8.71 -11.91 -1.39
CA PHE A 411 8.86 -10.73 -2.22
C PHE A 411 10.30 -10.24 -2.07
N LEU A 412 11.09 -10.37 -3.14
CA LEU A 412 12.53 -10.12 -3.12
C LEU A 412 12.85 -8.80 -3.82
N ILE A 413 13.65 -7.97 -3.16
CA ILE A 413 14.37 -6.83 -3.74
C ILE A 413 15.86 -7.18 -3.82
N GLU A 414 16.38 -7.38 -5.02
CA GLU A 414 17.77 -7.80 -5.27
C GLU A 414 18.61 -6.65 -5.85
N GLU A 415 19.76 -6.36 -5.25
CA GLU A 415 20.77 -5.48 -5.84
C GLU A 415 21.56 -6.20 -6.94
N HIS A 416 21.32 -5.89 -8.21
CA HIS A 416 22.23 -6.36 -9.25
C HIS A 416 23.46 -5.44 -9.39
N GLU A 417 23.32 -4.16 -9.02
CA GLU A 417 24.42 -3.24 -8.79
C GLU A 417 24.40 -2.74 -7.35
N ARG A 418 25.58 -2.64 -6.72
CA ARG A 418 25.71 -2.11 -5.36
C ARG A 418 25.13 -0.70 -5.28
N ILE A 419 24.21 -0.47 -4.34
CA ILE A 419 23.71 0.86 -4.02
C ILE A 419 24.57 1.48 -2.93
N GLU A 420 25.34 2.50 -3.29
CA GLU A 420 26.07 3.30 -2.31
C GLU A 420 25.12 4.25 -1.57
N GLU A 421 25.04 4.07 -0.26
CA GLU A 421 24.32 4.96 0.64
C GLU A 421 25.31 6.03 1.11
N LYS A 422 25.16 7.26 0.58
CA LYS A 422 26.01 8.39 0.99
C LYS A 422 25.54 8.90 2.35
N MET A 423 26.31 8.61 3.40
CA MET A 423 26.17 9.33 4.64
C MET A 423 26.74 10.75 4.49
N PRO A 424 26.05 11.79 4.99
CA PRO A 424 26.68 13.08 5.15
C PRO A 424 27.87 12.95 6.13
N PRO A 425 28.99 13.65 5.89
CA PRO A 425 30.14 13.61 6.78
C PRO A 425 29.77 14.06 8.20
N PRO A 426 30.39 13.49 9.26
CA PRO A 426 30.06 13.73 10.66
C PRO A 426 30.05 15.22 11.03
N ASP A 427 30.95 15.98 10.41
CA ASP A 427 31.26 17.38 10.71
C ASP A 427 30.24 18.37 10.09
N LYS A 428 29.34 17.88 9.22
CA LYS A 428 28.22 18.65 8.66
C LYS A 428 26.87 18.29 9.28
N PHE A 429 26.87 17.60 10.43
CA PHE A 429 25.66 17.32 11.20
C PHE A 429 25.12 18.60 11.86
N LYS A 430 24.29 19.36 11.12
CA LYS A 430 23.36 20.37 11.67
C LYS A 430 21.92 19.85 11.76
N GLY A 431 21.73 18.53 11.73
CA GLY A 431 20.42 17.88 11.76
C GLY A 431 20.43 16.50 11.09
N TRP A 432 19.37 15.75 11.39
CA TRP A 432 19.08 14.36 11.00
C TRP A 432 18.91 14.20 9.48
N ALA A 433 19.70 13.34 8.81
CA ALA A 433 19.50 13.03 7.39
C ALA A 433 20.05 11.64 7.00
N TRP A 434 19.32 10.58 7.38
CA TRP A 434 19.48 9.28 6.74
C TRP A 434 19.07 9.37 5.26
N ASN A 435 19.94 8.89 4.35
CA ASN A 435 19.75 8.99 2.90
C ASN A 435 19.67 7.62 2.18
N GLY A 436 19.54 6.53 2.92
CA GLY A 436 19.42 5.16 2.38
C GLY A 436 18.01 4.60 2.43
N PHE A 437 17.81 3.36 1.96
CA PHE A 437 16.47 2.76 1.93
C PHE A 437 15.96 2.43 3.34
N THR A 438 16.74 1.65 4.09
CA THR A 438 16.45 1.28 5.48
C THR A 438 17.76 1.04 6.23
N PRO A 439 17.88 1.41 7.52
CA PRO A 439 19.11 1.21 8.28
C PRO A 439 19.52 -0.27 8.39
N ASP A 440 18.57 -1.20 8.36
CA ASP A 440 18.79 -2.65 8.38
C ASP A 440 19.69 -3.13 7.24
N VAL A 441 19.46 -2.61 6.04
CA VAL A 441 20.27 -2.89 4.84
C VAL A 441 21.70 -2.34 5.03
N HIS A 442 21.85 -1.17 5.64
CA HIS A 442 23.15 -0.57 5.95
C HIS A 442 23.92 -1.34 7.01
N VAL A 443 23.23 -1.78 8.06
CA VAL A 443 23.82 -2.63 9.10
C VAL A 443 24.36 -3.90 8.48
N LEU A 444 23.54 -4.61 7.68
CA LEU A 444 24.00 -5.81 6.96
C LEU A 444 25.22 -5.50 6.07
N ARG A 445 25.21 -4.36 5.37
CA ARG A 445 26.34 -3.94 4.53
C ARG A 445 27.61 -3.68 5.33
N THR A 446 27.50 -3.12 6.53
CA THR A 446 28.65 -2.84 7.42
C THR A 446 29.27 -4.14 7.94
N ILE A 447 28.44 -5.11 8.33
CA ILE A 447 28.88 -6.45 8.74
C ILE A 447 29.59 -7.15 7.58
N CYS A 448 29.02 -7.03 6.38
CA CYS A 448 29.57 -7.55 5.12
C CYS A 448 30.93 -6.97 4.70
N THR A 449 31.34 -5.83 5.25
CA THR A 449 32.60 -5.16 4.89
C THR A 449 33.74 -5.47 5.85
N THR A 450 33.45 -6.06 7.02
CA THR A 450 34.47 -6.40 8.01
C THR A 450 34.98 -7.82 7.74
N PRO A 451 36.28 -8.03 7.47
CA PRO A 451 36.81 -9.38 7.27
C PRO A 451 36.57 -10.21 8.53
N PRO A 452 36.22 -11.51 8.41
CA PRO A 452 36.10 -12.38 9.57
C PRO A 452 37.46 -12.45 10.24
N SER A 453 37.63 -11.77 11.37
CA SER A 453 38.81 -11.95 12.21
C SER A 453 38.78 -13.36 12.78
N ASN A 454 39.41 -14.33 12.11
CA ASN A 454 39.79 -15.66 12.61
C ASN A 454 38.88 -16.28 13.70
N HIS A 455 37.56 -16.23 13.52
CA HIS A 455 36.66 -17.00 14.36
C HIS A 455 36.55 -18.39 13.75
N ARG A 456 37.42 -19.30 14.23
CA ARG A 456 37.06 -20.71 14.24
C ARG A 456 35.70 -20.83 14.95
N PRO A 457 34.72 -21.55 14.39
CA PRO A 457 33.56 -21.94 15.18
C PRO A 457 34.09 -22.65 16.44
N PRO A 458 33.50 -22.42 17.62
CA PRO A 458 33.89 -23.17 18.81
C PRO A 458 33.74 -24.66 18.46
N SER A 459 34.86 -25.38 18.52
CA SER A 459 34.85 -26.83 18.50
C SER A 459 34.07 -27.27 19.73
N TYR A 460 32.86 -27.76 19.52
CA TYR A 460 32.16 -28.51 20.55
C TYR A 460 32.95 -29.80 20.76
N SER A 461 33.76 -29.84 21.83
CA SER A 461 34.17 -31.11 22.42
C SER A 461 32.98 -31.62 23.23
N PRO A 462 32.49 -32.84 22.96
CA PRO A 462 31.54 -33.49 23.85
C PRO A 462 32.31 -34.00 25.07
N GLU A 463 32.01 -33.43 26.24
CA GLU A 463 32.17 -34.11 27.53
C GLU A 463 30.80 -34.20 28.21
#